data_AF-A0A3M2AS64-F1
#
_entry.id   AF-A0A3M2AS64-F1
#
_cell.length_a   1.000
_cell.length_b   1.000
_cell.length_c   1.000
_cell.angle_alpha   90.00
_cell.angle_beta   90.00
_cell.angle_gamma   90.00
#
_symmetry.space_group_name_H-M   'P 1'
#
loop_
_entity.id
_entity.type
_entity.pdbx_description
1 polymer ?
#
loop_
_entity_poly.entity_id
_entity_poly.type
_entity_poly.pdbx_seq_one_letter_code
_entity_poly.pdbx_strand_id
1 'polypeptide(L)'
;MRFYIIVALLALLQASVLVGIFKSFLYAPNPVYAFLFITLLKEEGMTFKKPIFAGLFLDLMHDSLGLHIFGSLLFAELITLLRSRYEFPNLTALIVVYGIITLIVRAFLFLLFRLKFYVSFDLALFSTGFLTELFILYILTRFYKV
;
A
#
# COMPACT_ATOMS: atom_id res chain seq x y z
N MET A 1 2.00 -14.88 -12.54
CA MET A 1 0.55 -15.20 -12.40
C MET A 1 0.06 -15.14 -10.97
N ARG A 2 0.64 -15.90 -10.01
CA ARG A 2 0.18 -15.92 -8.61
C ARG A 2 0.07 -14.53 -7.96
N PHE A 3 1.07 -13.67 -8.14
CA PHE A 3 1.04 -12.28 -7.64
C PHE A 3 -0.18 -11.50 -8.12
N TYR A 4 -0.43 -11.47 -9.43
CA TYR A 4 -1.52 -10.69 -10.02
C TYR A 4 -2.90 -11.16 -9.53
N ILE A 5 -3.09 -12.48 -9.36
CA ILE A 5 -4.34 -13.05 -8.84
C ILE A 5 -4.56 -12.61 -7.39
N ILE A 6 -3.53 -12.72 -6.55
CA ILE A 6 -3.62 -12.32 -5.13
C ILE A 6 -3.92 -10.82 -5.03
N VAL A 7 -3.21 -9.99 -5.80
CA VAL A 7 -3.43 -8.55 -5.80
C VAL A 7 -4.83 -8.18 -6.25
N ALA A 8 -5.35 -8.83 -7.31
CA ALA A 8 -6.72 -8.60 -7.76
C ALA A 8 -7.75 -8.96 -6.66
N LEU A 9 -7.56 -10.08 -5.95
CA LEU A 9 -8.42 -10.47 -4.83
C LEU A 9 -8.33 -9.50 -3.66
N LEU A 10 -7.12 -9.02 -3.32
CA LEU A 10 -6.91 -8.04 -2.26
C LEU A 10 -7.52 -6.68 -2.62
N ALA A 11 -7.38 -6.23 -3.87
CA ALA A 11 -8.00 -5.01 -4.37
C ALA A 11 -9.52 -5.11 -4.33
N LEU A 12 -10.09 -6.26 -4.75
CA LEU A 12 -11.52 -6.51 -4.66
C LEU A 12 -12.01 -6.50 -3.21
N LEU A 13 -11.31 -7.16 -2.29
CA LEU A 13 -11.64 -7.17 -0.86
C LEU A 13 -11.56 -5.76 -0.26
N GLN A 14 -10.57 -4.98 -0.66
CA GLN A 14 -10.43 -3.60 -0.23
C GLN A 14 -11.61 -2.74 -0.71
N ALA A 15 -11.96 -2.83 -1.99
CA ALA A 15 -13.06 -2.06 -2.56
C ALA A 15 -14.44 -2.47 -2.06
N SER A 16 -14.70 -3.77 -1.94
CA SER A 16 -16.02 -4.28 -1.53
C SER A 16 -16.29 -4.18 -0.04
N VAL A 17 -15.28 -4.42 0.80
CA VAL A 17 -15.46 -4.52 2.27
C VAL A 17 -14.78 -3.37 3.00
N LEU A 18 -13.47 -3.19 2.81
CA LEU A 18 -12.69 -2.28 3.65
C LEU A 18 -13.08 -0.82 3.42
N VAL A 19 -13.31 -0.40 2.17
CA VAL A 19 -13.78 0.96 1.87
C VAL A 19 -15.17 1.22 2.43
N GLY A 20 -16.06 0.21 2.44
CA GLY A 20 -17.37 0.33 3.07
C GLY A 20 -17.28 0.58 4.59
N ILE A 21 -16.36 -0.12 5.28
CA ILE A 21 -16.13 0.04 6.73
C ILE A 21 -15.47 1.38 7.05
N PHE A 22 -14.44 1.78 6.30
CA PHE A 22 -13.64 2.98 6.56
C PHE A 22 -14.13 4.22 5.80
N LYS A 23 -15.29 4.15 5.15
CA LYS A 23 -15.97 5.20 4.37
C LYS A 23 -15.24 5.70 3.12
N SER A 24 -13.92 5.57 3.04
CA SER A 24 -13.09 6.00 1.92
C SER A 24 -11.82 5.18 1.79
N PHE A 25 -11.32 5.01 0.56
CA PHE A 25 -10.04 4.35 0.29
C PHE A 25 -8.83 5.07 0.90
N LEU A 26 -8.96 6.38 1.19
CA LEU A 26 -7.92 7.16 1.86
C LEU A 26 -7.71 6.73 3.32
N TYR A 27 -8.75 6.21 3.96
CA TYR A 27 -8.72 5.74 5.35
C TYR A 27 -8.65 4.22 5.46
N ALA A 28 -9.14 3.50 4.45
CA ALA A 28 -9.12 2.04 4.45
C ALA A 28 -7.68 1.48 4.52
N PRO A 29 -7.44 0.40 5.26
CA PRO A 29 -6.17 -0.32 5.21
C PRO A 29 -5.92 -0.83 3.79
N ASN A 30 -4.66 -0.78 3.35
CA ASN A 30 -4.28 -1.16 2.00
C ASN A 30 -3.49 -2.49 2.00
N PRO A 31 -4.16 -3.66 1.99
CA PRO A 31 -3.48 -4.95 1.96
C PRO A 31 -2.69 -5.18 0.66
N VAL A 32 -3.06 -4.50 -0.43
CA VAL A 32 -2.31 -4.56 -1.70
C VAL A 32 -0.90 -3.99 -1.53
N TYR A 33 -0.75 -2.87 -0.83
CA TYR A 33 0.57 -2.30 -0.54
C TYR A 33 1.40 -3.19 0.38
N ALA A 34 0.79 -3.79 1.41
CA ALA A 34 1.48 -4.73 2.29
C ALA A 34 2.02 -5.95 1.52
N PHE A 35 1.21 -6.50 0.62
CA PHE A 35 1.62 -7.63 -0.21
C PHE A 35 2.65 -7.25 -1.29
N LEU A 36 2.49 -6.07 -1.90
CA LEU A 36 3.45 -5.52 -2.86
C LEU A 36 4.82 -5.32 -2.20
N PHE A 37 4.85 -4.77 -0.98
CA PHE A 37 6.07 -4.56 -0.23
C PHE A 37 6.85 -5.85 0.02
N ILE A 38 6.19 -6.87 0.58
CA ILE A 38 6.79 -8.19 0.82
C ILE A 38 7.31 -8.80 -0.49
N THR A 39 6.57 -8.64 -1.58
CA THR A 39 6.97 -9.15 -2.89
C THR A 39 8.22 -8.43 -3.39
N LEU A 40 8.27 -7.10 -3.30
CA LEU A 40 9.42 -6.30 -3.74
C LEU A 40 10.67 -6.55 -2.91
N LEU A 41 10.54 -6.85 -1.62
CA LEU A 41 11.67 -7.21 -0.78
C LEU A 41 12.34 -8.52 -1.18
N LYS A 42 11.58 -9.48 -1.72
CA LYS A 42 12.09 -10.79 -2.14
C LYS A 42 12.75 -10.80 -3.51
N GLU A 43 12.50 -9.79 -4.34
CA GLU A 43 13.03 -9.77 -5.70
C GLU A 43 14.41 -9.13 -5.77
N GLU A 44 15.40 -9.83 -6.30
CA GLU A 44 16.77 -9.31 -6.44
C GLU A 44 16.87 -8.11 -7.39
N GLY A 45 15.95 -7.98 -8.35
CA GLY A 45 15.85 -6.84 -9.27
C GLY A 45 14.46 -6.19 -9.25
N MET A 46 14.41 -4.86 -9.30
CA MET A 46 13.13 -4.15 -9.32
C MET A 46 12.53 -4.14 -10.73
N THR A 47 11.28 -4.61 -10.85
CA THR A 47 10.49 -4.46 -12.07
C THR A 47 9.23 -3.62 -11.80
N PHE A 48 9.05 -2.53 -12.56
CA PHE A 48 7.89 -1.64 -12.40
C PHE A 48 6.56 -2.28 -12.80
N LYS A 49 6.58 -3.43 -13.49
CA LYS A 49 5.36 -4.14 -13.91
C LYS A 49 4.44 -4.44 -12.73
N LYS A 50 4.99 -4.97 -11.63
CA LYS A 50 4.18 -5.37 -10.46
C LYS A 50 3.52 -4.18 -9.75
N PRO A 51 4.22 -3.09 -9.43
CA PRO A 51 3.61 -1.85 -8.95
C PRO A 51 2.50 -1.36 -9.88
N ILE A 52 2.76 -1.25 -11.19
CA ILE A 52 1.78 -0.77 -12.18
C ILE A 52 0.50 -1.60 -12.14
N PHE A 53 0.61 -2.93 -12.17
CA PHE A 53 -0.59 -3.79 -12.11
C PHE A 53 -1.30 -3.69 -10.76
N ALA A 54 -0.56 -3.54 -9.65
CA ALA A 54 -1.16 -3.36 -8.34
C ALA A 54 -1.96 -2.05 -8.23
N GLY A 55 -1.41 -0.95 -8.72
CA GLY A 55 -2.13 0.31 -8.82
C GLY A 55 -3.31 0.24 -9.80
N LEU A 56 -3.14 -0.42 -10.95
CA LEU A 56 -4.20 -0.55 -11.96
C LEU A 56 -5.42 -1.32 -11.42
N PHE A 57 -5.20 -2.41 -10.68
CA PHE A 57 -6.32 -3.13 -10.07
C PHE A 57 -7.05 -2.28 -9.03
N LEU A 58 -6.34 -1.50 -8.23
CA LEU A 58 -6.98 -0.56 -7.30
C LEU A 58 -7.73 0.54 -8.04
N ASP A 59 -7.15 1.12 -9.09
CA ASP A 59 -7.79 2.16 -9.89
C ASP A 59 -9.07 1.65 -10.58
N LEU A 60 -9.07 0.43 -11.10
CA LEU A 60 -10.26 -0.19 -11.69
C LEU A 60 -11.37 -0.42 -10.66
N MET A 61 -11.03 -0.77 -9.42
CA MET A 61 -12.01 -1.07 -8.38
C MET A 61 -12.55 0.17 -7.66
N HIS A 62 -11.76 1.25 -7.62
CA HIS A 62 -12.10 2.49 -6.92
C HIS A 62 -12.46 3.66 -7.84
N ASP A 63 -12.38 3.47 -9.16
CA ASP A 63 -12.60 4.52 -10.17
C ASP A 63 -11.75 5.78 -9.92
N SER A 64 -10.49 5.57 -9.54
CA SER A 64 -9.58 6.64 -9.11
C SER A 64 -8.63 7.15 -10.21
N LEU A 65 -8.87 6.75 -11.47
CA LEU A 65 -8.27 7.31 -12.70
C LEU A 65 -6.73 7.52 -12.63
N GLY A 66 -5.98 6.51 -12.19
CA GLY A 66 -4.52 6.52 -12.20
C GLY A 66 -3.86 6.97 -10.88
N LEU A 67 -4.65 7.37 -9.89
CA LEU A 67 -4.16 7.81 -8.59
C LEU A 67 -3.44 6.68 -7.83
N HIS A 68 -3.96 5.45 -7.90
CA HIS A 68 -3.31 4.29 -7.29
C HIS A 68 -2.11 3.79 -8.09
N ILE A 69 -2.13 3.88 -9.43
CA ILE A 69 -0.92 3.65 -10.24
C ILE A 69 0.20 4.59 -9.80
N PHE A 70 -0.06 5.89 -9.71
CA PHE A 70 0.95 6.85 -9.29
C PHE A 70 1.44 6.56 -7.85
N GLY A 71 0.52 6.30 -6.92
CA GLY A 71 0.86 5.94 -5.55
C GLY A 71 1.72 4.67 -5.46
N SER A 72 1.41 3.64 -6.26
CA SER A 72 2.14 2.38 -6.28
C SER A 72 3.55 2.51 -6.88
N LEU A 73 3.72 3.39 -7.87
CA LEU A 73 5.04 3.73 -8.43
C LEU A 73 5.89 4.49 -7.43
N LEU A 74 5.33 5.51 -6.78
CA LEU A 74 6.01 6.25 -5.71
C LEU A 74 6.42 5.32 -4.56
N PHE A 75 5.52 4.42 -4.18
CA PHE A 75 5.79 3.40 -3.17
C PHE A 75 6.98 2.51 -3.55
N ALA A 76 7.00 2.02 -4.79
CA ALA A 76 8.08 1.18 -5.30
C ALA A 76 9.42 1.94 -5.32
N GLU A 77 9.46 3.17 -5.83
CA GLU A 77 10.67 4.00 -5.86
C GLU A 77 11.27 4.24 -4.49
N LEU A 78 10.44 4.56 -3.49
CA LEU A 78 10.89 4.75 -2.11
C LEU A 78 11.52 3.47 -1.53
N ILE A 79 10.98 2.30 -1.87
CA ILE A 79 11.56 1.01 -1.47
C ILE A 79 12.91 0.79 -2.16
N THR A 80 13.04 1.10 -3.45
CA THR A 80 14.32 0.98 -4.17
C THR A 80 15.39 1.79 -3.50
N LEU A 81 15.07 3.05 -3.21
CA LEU A 81 16.00 4.01 -2.62
C LEU A 81 16.46 3.52 -1.25
N LEU A 82 15.56 3.00 -0.43
CA LEU A 82 15.90 2.51 0.90
C LEU A 82 16.69 1.20 0.83
N ARG A 83 16.31 0.25 -0.03
CA ARG A 83 17.03 -1.02 -0.17
C ARG A 83 18.44 -0.84 -0.72
N SER A 84 18.69 0.19 -1.52
CA SER A 84 20.03 0.51 -2.00
C SER A 84 20.98 0.99 -0.90
N ARG A 85 20.44 1.44 0.25
CA ARG A 85 21.21 2.07 1.33
C ARG A 85 21.17 1.30 2.65
N TYR A 86 20.15 0.46 2.84
CA TYR A 86 19.89 -0.22 4.11
C TYR A 86 19.52 -1.67 3.87
N GLU A 87 20.20 -2.57 4.58
CA GLU A 87 19.69 -3.92 4.83
C GLU A 87 18.69 -3.88 5.99
N PHE A 88 17.64 -4.69 5.94
CA PHE A 88 16.59 -4.72 6.97
C PHE A 88 16.85 -5.89 7.94
N PRO A 89 17.56 -5.70 9.06
CA PRO A 89 18.01 -6.81 9.89
C PRO A 89 16.90 -7.41 10.76
N ASN A 90 15.84 -6.65 11.05
CA ASN A 90 14.81 -7.02 12.02
C ASN A 90 13.40 -6.75 11.48
N LEU A 91 12.44 -7.58 11.88
CA LEU A 91 11.02 -7.42 11.55
C LEU A 91 10.47 -6.05 11.99
N THR A 92 10.92 -5.53 13.13
CA THR A 92 10.55 -4.19 13.59
C THR A 92 11.03 -3.10 12.62
N ALA A 93 12.27 -3.21 12.12
CA ALA A 93 12.79 -2.26 11.14
C ALA A 93 11.99 -2.30 9.84
N LEU A 94 11.60 -3.50 9.40
CA LEU A 94 10.76 -3.71 8.22
C LEU A 94 9.38 -3.05 8.37
N ILE A 95 8.71 -3.23 9.51
CA ILE A 95 7.40 -2.60 9.79
C ILE A 95 7.53 -1.08 9.88
N VAL A 96 8.57 -0.56 10.53
CA VAL A 96 8.79 0.88 10.64
C VAL A 96 9.04 1.50 9.27
N VAL A 97 9.89 0.89 8.45
CA VAL A 97 10.17 1.35 7.09
C VAL A 97 8.90 1.34 6.24
N TYR A 98 8.15 0.23 6.26
CA TYR A 98 6.86 0.17 5.58
C TYR A 98 5.93 1.29 6.05
N GLY A 99 5.84 1.51 7.37
CA GLY A 99 5.00 2.54 7.96
C GLY A 99 5.37 3.92 7.44
N ILE A 100 6.66 4.28 7.42
CA ILE A 100 7.14 5.56 6.92
C ILE A 100 6.79 5.74 5.44
N ILE A 101 7.10 4.75 4.59
CA ILE A 101 6.82 4.83 3.15
C ILE A 101 5.31 4.98 2.92
N THR A 102 4.51 4.18 3.60
CA THR A 102 3.04 4.20 3.47
C THR A 102 2.46 5.53 3.91
N LEU A 103 2.97 6.12 4.99
CA LEU A 103 2.56 7.46 5.44
C LEU A 103 2.89 8.53 4.40
N ILE A 104 4.09 8.48 3.79
CA ILE A 104 4.48 9.40 2.71
C ILE A 104 3.53 9.27 1.52
N VAL A 105 3.28 8.04 1.06
CA VAL A 105 2.38 7.81 -0.08
C VAL A 105 0.96 8.23 0.25
N ARG A 106 0.42 7.89 1.43
CA ARG A 106 -0.92 8.31 1.86
C ARG A 106 -1.02 9.83 1.97
N ALA A 107 -0.02 10.50 2.53
CA ALA A 107 0.00 11.97 2.60
C ALA A 107 -0.03 12.58 1.20
N PHE A 108 0.74 12.02 0.27
CA PHE A 108 0.74 12.46 -1.12
C PHE A 108 -0.62 12.25 -1.81
N LEU A 109 -1.22 11.05 -1.67
CA LEU A 109 -2.56 10.76 -2.20
C LEU A 109 -3.61 11.68 -1.59
N PHE A 110 -3.54 11.94 -0.28
CA PHE A 110 -4.46 12.83 0.42
C PHE A 110 -4.32 14.28 -0.07
N LEU A 111 -3.10 14.76 -0.32
CA LEU A 111 -2.87 16.08 -0.90
C LEU A 111 -3.46 16.17 -2.32
N LEU A 112 -3.20 15.19 -3.18
CA LEU A 112 -3.79 15.14 -4.52
C LEU A 112 -5.31 15.12 -4.49
N PHE A 113 -5.89 14.32 -3.60
CA PHE A 113 -7.33 14.22 -3.46
C PHE A 113 -7.93 15.51 -2.90
N ARG A 114 -7.25 16.16 -1.95
CA ARG A 114 -7.67 17.43 -1.34
C ARG A 114 -7.64 18.62 -2.31
N LEU A 115 -6.70 18.61 -3.26
CA LEU A 115 -6.64 19.62 -4.32
C LEU A 115 -7.90 19.62 -5.21
N LYS A 116 -8.53 18.44 -5.38
CA LYS A 116 -9.74 18.28 -6.21
C LYS A 116 -11.03 18.25 -5.41
N PHE A 117 -11.01 17.67 -4.21
CA PHE A 117 -12.19 17.46 -3.37
C PHE A 117 -11.91 18.00 -1.97
N TYR A 118 -12.77 18.88 -1.46
CA TYR A 118 -12.61 19.45 -0.13
C TYR A 118 -12.97 18.41 0.95
N VAL A 119 -12.03 17.49 1.24
CA VAL A 119 -12.22 16.40 2.20
C VAL A 119 -11.66 16.80 3.56
N SER A 120 -12.48 16.70 4.60
CA SER A 120 -12.06 16.83 6.00
C SER A 120 -11.27 15.60 6.43
N PHE A 121 -10.12 15.81 7.07
CA PHE A 121 -9.27 14.74 7.57
C PHE A 121 -9.78 14.21 8.91
N ASP A 122 -10.16 12.93 8.97
CA ASP A 122 -10.52 12.25 10.20
C ASP A 122 -9.32 11.44 10.73
N LEU A 123 -8.70 11.96 11.79
CA LEU A 123 -7.53 11.35 12.41
C LEU A 123 -7.82 9.96 12.99
N ALA A 124 -9.01 9.75 13.58
CA ALA A 124 -9.34 8.49 14.22
C ALA A 124 -9.52 7.36 13.19
N LEU A 125 -10.24 7.64 12.10
CA LEU A 125 -10.40 6.70 10.99
C LEU A 125 -9.06 6.42 10.29
N PHE A 126 -8.24 7.45 10.09
CA PHE A 126 -6.90 7.27 9.53
C PHE A 126 -6.01 6.39 10.40
N SER A 127 -5.91 6.68 11.70
CA SER A 127 -5.06 5.93 12.63
C SER A 127 -5.51 4.47 12.77
N THR A 128 -6.81 4.21 12.87
CA THR A 128 -7.34 2.85 12.97
C THR A 128 -7.09 2.04 11.71
N GLY A 129 -7.32 2.62 10.53
CA GLY A 129 -7.01 1.99 9.24
C GLY A 129 -5.51 1.70 9.08
N PHE A 130 -4.66 2.67 9.42
CA PHE A 130 -3.21 2.50 9.36
C PHE A 130 -2.69 1.43 10.32
N LEU A 131 -3.16 1.39 11.57
CA LEU A 131 -2.78 0.33 12.52
C LEU A 131 -3.24 -1.05 12.04
N THR A 132 -4.43 -1.13 11.45
CA THR A 132 -4.94 -2.39 10.85
C THR A 132 -4.04 -2.85 9.70
N GLU A 133 -3.57 -1.92 8.87
CA GLU A 133 -2.63 -2.22 7.78
C GLU A 133 -1.27 -2.72 8.30
N LEU A 134 -0.72 -2.09 9.33
CA LEU A 134 0.52 -2.56 9.98
C LEU A 134 0.34 -3.97 10.60
N PHE A 135 -0.84 -4.25 11.15
CA PHE A 135 -1.16 -5.57 11.68
C PHE A 135 -1.28 -6.62 10.56
N ILE A 136 -1.89 -6.28 9.42
CA ILE A 136 -1.92 -7.13 8.23
C ILE A 136 -0.51 -7.43 7.75
N LEU A 137 0.35 -6.41 7.67
CA LEU A 137 1.75 -6.60 7.31
C LEU A 137 2.45 -7.55 8.29
N TYR A 138 2.30 -7.35 9.60
CA TYR A 138 2.89 -8.22 10.62
C TYR A 138 2.52 -9.69 10.40
N ILE A 139 1.24 -9.96 10.13
CA ILE A 139 0.75 -11.30 9.83
C ILE A 139 1.40 -11.84 8.55
N LEU A 140 1.39 -11.06 7.47
CA LEU A 140 1.94 -11.50 6.19
C LEU A 140 3.45 -11.79 6.28
N THR A 141 4.23 -10.97 6.99
CA THR A 141 5.66 -11.19 7.19
C THR A 141 5.93 -12.53 7.89
N ARG A 142 5.15 -12.87 8.92
CA ARG A 142 5.22 -14.17 9.62
C ARG A 142 4.90 -15.36 8.70
N PHE A 143 3.85 -15.26 7.89
CA PHE A 143 3.46 -16.33 6.97
C PHE A 143 4.43 -16.52 5.81
N TYR A 144 4.99 -15.42 5.29
CA TYR A 144 5.88 -15.44 4.13
C TYR A 144 7.36 -15.62 4.50
N LYS A 145 7.72 -15.80 5.78
CA LYS A 145 9.10 -15.98 6.29
C LYS A 145 10.07 -14.96 5.67
N VAL A 146 9.73 -13.68 5.80
CA VAL A 146 10.64 -12.55 5.48
C VAL A 146 11.32 -12.09 6.75
#